data_AF-A0A971A4M0-F1
#
_entry.id   AF-A0A971A4M0-F1
#
_cell.length_a   1.000
_cell.length_b   1.000
_cell.length_c   1.000
_cell.angle_alpha   90.00
_cell.angle_beta   90.00
_cell.angle_gamma   90.00
#
_symmetry.space_group_name_H-M   'P 1'
#
loop_
_entity.id
_entity.type
_entity.pdbx_description
1 polymer ?
#
loop_
_entity_poly.entity_id
_entity_poly.type
_entity_poly.pdbx_seq_one_letter_code
_entity_poly.pdbx_strand_id
1 'polypeptide(L)'
;MKNILNKGVKELVKIMWEADPAIRQLLKQSESLAEARKPLMSYLADQERLYFNIYSDRGKTHFHICERNNAKECIRAMKNIIRSENEQNTGLSALKILRKLAADDPDESIFPSEGFIMEFIYLFRGINAQSNITQEILTIPEDPEKAASMRSRRLNAYAKKMETSINLIPKGTDPQLEKEFQIMKERILKYFKASEHDWYDYHWQMKHIISDLKTVKALVKLSPEEEDGLRSAEERNIPFQITPYYFAMFSPEGPSEIDRAVRAQVIPSRNYCERVADNKMLQVDMDFMGEKSTSPIPGITRRYPQILILKPIDTCPQICVYCQRNWEIKSVEDSGVSSNLIYQAINWIRDNKHITEVLVTGGDPLMLPNGYLKKILSKLAEIDHVERIRIGTRIPVTLPYRITPELIALLKEHHEFGKREVCVVTHVEHPTEITADFIQSIRMIREAGMSVYNQQVFTYFNSRKYETSALRRVLKVSGVDPYYS
;
A
#
# COMPACT_ATOMS: atom_id res chain seq x y z
N MET A 1 9.59 20.92 -17.66
CA MET A 1 9.61 19.46 -17.36
C MET A 1 9.81 18.60 -18.61
N LYS A 2 8.94 18.65 -19.63
CA LYS A 2 9.05 17.75 -20.81
C LYS A 2 10.39 17.78 -21.56
N ASN A 3 11.12 18.91 -21.53
CA ASN A 3 12.39 19.06 -22.25
C ASN A 3 13.60 18.40 -21.55
N ILE A 4 13.48 17.99 -20.27
CA ILE A 4 14.57 17.33 -19.53
C ILE A 4 14.54 15.80 -19.70
N LEU A 5 13.35 15.24 -19.99
CA LEU A 5 13.12 13.79 -20.12
C LEU A 5 13.75 13.20 -21.40
N ASN A 6 14.10 14.05 -22.37
CA ASN A 6 14.70 13.62 -23.64
C ASN A 6 16.22 13.81 -23.67
N LYS A 7 16.83 14.16 -22.53
CA LYS A 7 18.24 14.50 -22.44
C LYS A 7 19.05 13.26 -22.06
N GLY A 8 20.17 13.06 -22.74
CA GLY A 8 21.09 11.98 -22.41
C GLY A 8 21.76 12.19 -21.05
N VAL A 9 22.25 11.10 -20.47
CA VAL A 9 22.81 11.04 -19.11
C VAL A 9 23.89 12.11 -18.86
N LYS A 10 24.82 12.34 -19.80
CA LYS A 10 25.84 13.41 -19.70
C LYS A 10 25.25 14.80 -19.53
N GLU A 11 24.21 15.10 -20.30
CA GLU A 11 23.56 16.40 -20.24
C GLU A 11 22.79 16.56 -18.92
N LEU A 12 22.19 15.48 -18.41
CA LEU A 12 21.55 15.47 -17.10
C LEU A 12 22.55 15.74 -15.98
N VAL A 13 23.74 15.11 -16.01
CA VAL A 13 24.82 15.38 -15.02
C VAL A 13 25.23 16.86 -15.06
N LYS A 14 25.36 17.45 -16.24
CA LYS A 14 25.66 18.88 -16.38
C LYS A 14 24.57 19.74 -15.73
N ILE A 15 23.31 19.46 -16.04
CA ILE A 15 22.15 20.18 -15.47
C ILE A 15 22.07 20.01 -13.95
N MET A 16 22.42 18.84 -13.42
CA MET A 16 22.49 18.57 -11.99
C MET A 16 23.48 19.50 -11.31
N TRP A 17 24.68 19.64 -11.87
CA TRP A 17 25.68 20.52 -11.30
C TRP A 17 25.43 22.00 -11.52
N GLU A 18 24.69 22.37 -12.57
CA GLU A 18 24.16 23.73 -12.73
C GLU A 18 23.11 24.06 -11.65
N ALA A 19 22.37 23.06 -11.15
CA ALA A 19 21.35 23.26 -10.12
C ALA A 19 21.93 23.54 -8.72
N ASP A 20 23.12 23.03 -8.40
CA ASP A 20 23.89 23.42 -7.22
C ASP A 20 25.41 23.27 -7.46
N PRO A 21 26.08 24.34 -7.92
CA PRO A 21 27.52 24.31 -8.19
C PRO A 21 28.36 24.26 -6.90
N ALA A 22 27.81 24.73 -5.76
CA ALA A 22 28.52 24.72 -4.49
C ALA A 22 28.69 23.28 -3.97
N ILE A 23 27.65 22.46 -4.07
CA ILE A 23 27.73 21.03 -3.75
C ILE A 23 28.77 20.34 -4.64
N ARG A 24 28.79 20.61 -5.96
CA ARG A 24 29.82 20.04 -6.86
C ARG A 24 31.23 20.35 -6.37
N GLN A 25 31.49 21.62 -6.05
CA GLN A 25 32.81 22.08 -5.63
C GLN A 25 33.25 21.40 -4.33
N LEU A 26 32.36 21.31 -3.33
CA LEU A 26 32.65 20.64 -2.06
C LEU A 26 33.01 19.16 -2.27
N LEU A 27 32.26 18.46 -3.12
CA LEU A 27 32.51 17.05 -3.43
C LEU A 27 33.82 16.86 -4.20
N LYS A 28 34.12 17.75 -5.15
CA LYS A 28 35.35 17.71 -5.95
C LYS A 28 36.61 17.94 -5.10
N GLN A 29 36.54 18.80 -4.08
CA GLN A 29 37.65 19.12 -3.18
C GLN A 29 37.92 18.06 -2.11
N SER A 30 37.06 17.04 -1.99
CA SER A 30 37.15 16.04 -0.93
C SER A 30 37.96 14.81 -1.38
N GLU A 31 38.96 14.40 -0.59
CA GLU A 31 39.81 13.24 -0.90
C GLU A 31 39.17 11.92 -0.45
N SER A 32 38.26 11.97 0.51
CA SER A 32 37.51 10.81 1.01
C SER A 32 36.00 11.07 1.19
N LEU A 33 35.21 10.00 1.36
CA LEU A 33 33.78 10.13 1.69
C LEU A 33 33.58 10.73 3.09
N ALA A 34 34.48 10.44 4.03
CA ALA A 34 34.43 11.01 5.37
C ALA A 34 34.65 12.53 5.33
N GLU A 35 35.60 12.99 4.52
CA GLU A 35 35.87 14.40 4.30
C GLU A 35 34.76 15.11 3.54
N ALA A 36 34.08 14.45 2.60
CA ALA A 36 32.97 15.06 1.87
C ALA A 36 31.75 15.35 2.75
N ARG A 37 31.50 14.54 3.79
CA ARG A 37 30.27 14.64 4.60
C ARG A 37 30.22 15.90 5.45
N LYS A 38 31.31 16.26 6.12
CA LYS A 38 31.30 17.37 7.10
C LYS A 38 31.09 18.74 6.43
N PRO A 39 31.81 19.11 5.36
CA PRO A 39 31.58 20.35 4.63
C PRO A 39 30.18 20.41 4.01
N LEU A 40 29.71 19.30 3.43
CA LEU A 40 28.37 19.23 2.86
C LEU A 40 27.27 19.40 3.93
N MET A 41 27.41 18.76 5.09
CA MET A 41 26.49 18.96 6.22
C MET A 41 26.49 20.41 6.72
N SER A 42 27.67 21.04 6.78
CA SER A 42 27.78 22.45 7.16
C SER A 42 27.06 23.36 6.16
N TYR A 43 27.32 23.17 4.86
CA TYR A 43 26.66 23.91 3.79
C TYR A 43 25.14 23.79 3.86
N LEU A 44 24.62 22.57 4.04
CA LEU A 44 23.18 22.31 4.16
C LEU A 44 22.58 22.97 5.41
N ALA A 45 23.28 22.96 6.55
CA ALA A 45 22.84 23.64 7.75
C ALA A 45 22.82 25.17 7.60
N ASP A 46 23.80 25.73 6.88
CA ASP A 46 23.86 27.17 6.60
C ASP A 46 22.73 27.60 5.65
N GLN A 47 22.44 26.81 4.60
CA GLN A 47 21.28 27.04 3.74
C GLN A 47 19.96 26.99 4.53
N GLU A 48 19.82 26.02 5.43
CA GLU A 48 18.62 25.89 6.26
C GLU A 48 18.40 27.11 7.15
N ARG A 49 19.45 27.60 7.81
CA ARG A 49 19.41 28.82 8.64
C ARG A 49 18.93 30.03 7.85
N LEU A 50 19.35 30.18 6.60
CA LEU A 50 18.87 31.27 5.72
C LEU A 50 17.36 31.20 5.49
N TYR A 51 16.76 30.00 5.37
CA TYR A 51 15.32 29.84 5.16
C TYR A 51 14.47 30.03 6.43
N PHE A 52 15.07 30.01 7.62
CA PHE A 52 14.41 30.41 8.85
C PHE A 52 14.30 31.93 9.01
N ASN A 53 14.95 32.71 8.15
CA ASN A 53 14.89 34.17 8.17
C ASN A 53 15.27 34.76 9.54
N ILE A 54 16.34 34.22 10.14
CA ILE A 54 16.86 34.65 11.45
C ILE A 54 17.24 36.15 11.41
N TYR A 55 17.56 36.67 10.23
CA TYR A 55 17.84 38.08 9.98
C TYR A 55 16.74 38.64 9.07
N SER A 56 15.97 39.63 9.55
CA SER A 56 14.89 40.26 8.78
C SER A 56 15.39 41.10 7.59
N ASP A 57 16.64 41.53 7.64
CA ASP A 57 17.33 42.43 6.73
C ASP A 57 18.41 41.74 5.87
N ARG A 58 18.71 40.46 6.13
CA ARG A 58 19.73 39.68 5.40
C ARG A 58 19.18 38.35 4.90
N GLY A 59 19.48 38.04 3.63
CA GLY A 59 19.28 36.72 3.04
C GLY A 59 17.98 36.58 2.25
N LYS A 60 17.63 35.32 1.96
CA LYS A 60 16.62 34.80 1.02
C LYS A 60 15.14 35.21 1.33
N THR A 61 14.88 36.48 1.66
CA THR A 61 13.54 37.05 1.96
C THR A 61 12.63 37.15 0.73
N HIS A 62 13.20 37.14 -0.48
CA HIS A 62 12.47 37.24 -1.74
C HIS A 62 11.75 35.95 -2.15
N PHE A 63 12.08 34.81 -1.54
CA PHE A 63 11.40 33.55 -1.86
C PHE A 63 10.07 33.44 -1.13
N HIS A 64 9.05 33.04 -1.89
CA HIS A 64 7.74 32.74 -1.35
C HIS A 64 7.81 31.63 -0.28
N ILE A 65 6.92 31.69 0.72
CA ILE A 65 6.95 30.81 1.89
C ILE A 65 6.92 29.31 1.53
N CYS A 66 6.19 28.93 0.47
CA CYS A 66 6.17 27.55 -0.02
C CYS A 66 7.54 27.07 -0.53
N GLU A 67 8.28 27.90 -1.27
CA GLU A 67 9.63 27.56 -1.75
C GLU A 67 10.59 27.40 -0.57
N ARG A 68 10.49 28.29 0.43
CA ARG A 68 11.29 28.21 1.66
C ARG A 68 11.03 26.92 2.43
N ASN A 69 9.76 26.55 2.61
CA ASN A 69 9.39 25.33 3.32
C ASN A 69 9.81 24.07 2.55
N ASN A 70 9.61 24.07 1.23
CA ASN A 70 10.09 22.98 0.37
C ASN A 70 11.63 22.83 0.44
N ALA A 71 12.37 23.94 0.44
CA ALA A 71 13.82 23.91 0.55
C ALA A 71 14.31 23.27 1.85
N LYS A 72 13.64 23.54 2.98
CA LYS A 72 13.95 22.88 4.27
C LYS A 72 13.74 21.37 4.21
N GLU A 73 12.65 20.91 3.59
CA GLU A 73 12.40 19.47 3.41
C GLU A 73 13.42 18.83 2.46
N CYS A 74 13.79 19.48 1.37
CA CYS A 74 14.86 19.02 0.47
C CYS A 74 16.21 18.94 1.20
N ILE A 75 16.53 19.91 2.06
CA ILE A 75 17.73 19.87 2.90
C ILE A 75 17.67 18.69 3.88
N ARG A 76 16.54 18.48 4.56
CA ARG A 76 16.34 17.33 5.46
C ARG A 76 16.53 16.00 4.72
N ALA A 77 15.95 15.86 3.53
CA ALA A 77 16.12 14.68 2.68
C ALA A 77 17.58 14.46 2.27
N MET A 78 18.27 15.52 1.81
CA MET A 78 19.69 15.44 1.44
C MET A 78 20.58 15.06 2.62
N LYS A 79 20.34 15.63 3.81
CA LYS A 79 21.06 15.26 5.04
C LYS A 79 20.88 13.78 5.35
N ASN A 80 19.65 13.24 5.21
CA ASN A 80 19.40 11.81 5.40
C ASN A 80 20.11 10.93 4.37
N ILE A 81 20.08 11.31 3.09
CA ILE A 81 20.72 10.55 2.00
C ILE A 81 22.22 10.34 2.25
N ILE A 82 22.92 11.33 2.82
CA ILE A 82 24.37 11.29 3.03
C ILE A 82 24.80 10.71 4.40
N ARG A 83 23.87 10.24 5.23
CA ARG A 83 24.21 9.59 6.52
C ARG A 83 24.82 8.22 6.25
N SER A 84 25.97 7.94 6.88
CA SER A 84 26.66 6.65 6.75
C SER A 84 25.80 5.45 7.18
N GLU A 85 24.93 5.65 8.17
CA GLU A 85 23.96 4.65 8.63
C GLU A 85 23.05 4.18 7.49
N ASN A 86 22.54 5.11 6.67
CA ASN A 86 21.67 4.76 5.56
C ASN A 86 22.44 4.05 4.44
N GLU A 87 23.70 4.43 4.20
CA GLU A 87 24.56 3.73 3.25
C GLU A 87 24.85 2.28 3.68
N GLN A 88 25.06 2.05 4.98
CA GLN A 88 25.24 0.71 5.54
C GLN A 88 23.97 -0.12 5.41
N ASN A 89 22.81 0.44 5.73
CA ASN A 89 21.53 -0.26 5.68
C ASN A 89 21.09 -0.61 4.25
N THR A 90 21.42 0.24 3.26
CA THR A 90 21.03 0.05 1.86
C THR A 90 22.08 -0.67 1.02
N GLY A 91 23.33 -0.77 1.50
CA GLY A 91 24.46 -1.26 0.73
C GLY A 91 24.90 -0.32 -0.41
N LEU A 92 24.29 0.87 -0.54
CA LEU A 92 24.55 1.82 -1.62
C LEU A 92 24.88 3.21 -1.08
N SER A 93 25.90 3.85 -1.64
CA SER A 93 26.33 5.20 -1.25
C SER A 93 26.06 6.21 -2.36
N ALA A 94 24.95 6.94 -2.23
CA ALA A 94 24.62 8.03 -3.15
C ALA A 94 25.72 9.11 -3.13
N LEU A 95 26.29 9.40 -1.96
CA LEU A 95 27.41 10.33 -1.82
C LEU A 95 28.65 9.88 -2.61
N LYS A 96 28.95 8.58 -2.63
CA LYS A 96 30.05 8.03 -3.43
C LYS A 96 29.81 8.23 -4.93
N ILE A 97 28.58 8.01 -5.40
CA ILE A 97 28.21 8.22 -6.80
C ILE A 97 28.35 9.71 -7.15
N LEU A 98 27.74 10.60 -6.37
CA LEU A 98 27.80 12.05 -6.58
C LEU A 98 29.24 12.58 -6.58
N ARG A 99 30.09 12.11 -5.66
CA ARG A 99 31.51 12.50 -5.63
C ARG A 99 32.24 12.09 -6.91
N LYS A 100 32.02 10.87 -7.39
CA LYS A 100 32.63 10.42 -8.64
C LYS A 100 32.13 11.23 -9.85
N LEU A 101 30.84 11.57 -9.88
CA LEU A 101 30.23 12.42 -10.91
C LEU A 101 30.69 13.90 -10.84
N ALA A 102 31.27 14.35 -9.73
CA ALA A 102 31.72 15.73 -9.55
C ALA A 102 33.08 16.02 -10.22
N ALA A 103 33.79 14.98 -10.69
CA ALA A 103 35.04 15.11 -11.44
C ALA A 103 34.87 15.95 -12.72
N ASP A 104 35.99 16.44 -13.27
CA ASP A 104 35.95 17.23 -14.52
C ASP A 104 35.62 16.36 -15.73
N ASP A 105 36.10 15.12 -15.73
CA ASP A 105 35.79 14.10 -16.74
C ASP A 105 35.40 12.80 -16.02
N PRO A 106 34.13 12.66 -15.59
CA PRO A 106 33.68 11.46 -14.91
C PRO A 106 33.56 10.30 -15.90
N ASP A 107 34.11 9.15 -15.53
CA ASP A 107 33.99 7.91 -16.30
C ASP A 107 32.51 7.62 -16.63
N GLU A 108 32.19 7.33 -17.89
CA GLU A 108 30.81 7.04 -18.29
C GLU A 108 30.29 5.73 -17.73
N SER A 109 31.19 4.79 -17.41
CA SER A 109 30.84 3.47 -16.87
C SER A 109 30.20 3.53 -15.48
N ILE A 110 30.41 4.64 -14.75
CA ILE A 110 29.86 4.85 -13.40
C ILE A 110 28.55 5.62 -13.40
N PHE A 111 28.03 5.98 -14.57
CA PHE A 111 26.84 6.80 -14.67
C PHE A 111 25.63 6.03 -14.15
N PRO A 112 24.91 6.57 -13.15
CA PRO A 112 23.70 5.95 -12.65
C PRO A 112 22.55 6.13 -13.66
N SER A 113 21.38 5.58 -13.34
CA SER A 113 20.19 5.75 -14.17
C SER A 113 19.81 7.23 -14.33
N GLU A 114 19.15 7.56 -15.43
CA GLU A 114 18.60 8.92 -15.67
C GLU A 114 17.71 9.36 -14.50
N GLY A 115 16.91 8.44 -13.95
CA GLY A 115 16.06 8.66 -12.79
C GLY A 115 16.84 9.13 -11.57
N PHE A 116 17.95 8.46 -11.23
CA PHE A 116 18.81 8.87 -10.11
C PHE A 116 19.31 10.32 -10.28
N ILE A 117 19.80 10.66 -11.46
CA ILE A 117 20.35 12.01 -11.73
C ILE A 117 19.22 13.04 -11.64
N MET A 118 18.05 12.72 -12.21
CA MET A 118 16.89 13.60 -12.13
C MET A 118 16.44 13.87 -10.69
N GLU A 119 16.47 12.88 -9.80
CA GLU A 119 16.17 13.09 -8.37
C GLU A 119 17.10 14.15 -7.78
N PHE A 120 18.41 14.07 -8.03
CA PHE A 120 19.36 15.06 -7.54
C PHE A 120 19.24 16.43 -8.21
N ILE A 121 18.90 16.51 -9.50
CA ILE A 121 18.58 17.79 -10.16
C ILE A 121 17.47 18.52 -9.40
N TYR A 122 16.36 17.83 -9.11
CA TYR A 122 15.22 18.45 -8.44
C TYR A 122 15.47 18.66 -6.95
N LEU A 123 16.23 17.78 -6.29
CA LEU A 123 16.64 17.96 -4.91
C LEU A 123 17.51 19.22 -4.76
N PHE A 124 18.48 19.42 -5.65
CA PHE A 124 19.38 20.59 -5.65
C PHE A 124 18.61 21.88 -5.97
N ARG A 125 17.72 21.86 -6.96
CA ARG A 125 16.80 22.99 -7.22
C ARG A 125 15.93 23.30 -5.99
N GLY A 126 15.43 22.27 -5.32
CA GLY A 126 14.64 22.38 -4.10
C GLY A 126 15.43 23.01 -2.96
N ILE A 127 16.65 22.53 -2.68
CA ILE A 127 17.59 23.11 -1.71
C ILE A 127 17.81 24.59 -1.99
N ASN A 128 17.84 24.99 -3.27
CA ASN A 128 18.04 26.37 -3.70
C ASN A 128 16.75 27.21 -3.81
N ALA A 129 15.60 26.71 -3.36
CA ALA A 129 14.29 27.39 -3.44
C ALA A 129 13.88 27.75 -4.88
N GLN A 130 14.30 26.92 -5.83
CA GLN A 130 14.03 27.03 -7.27
C GLN A 130 13.20 25.84 -7.77
N SER A 131 12.30 25.33 -6.92
CA SER A 131 11.44 24.20 -7.29
C SER A 131 10.36 24.60 -8.31
N ASN A 132 10.10 25.91 -8.45
CA ASN A 132 9.05 26.49 -9.26
C ASN A 132 7.64 26.13 -8.79
N ILE A 133 7.48 25.77 -7.52
CA ILE A 133 6.17 25.46 -6.93
C ILE A 133 5.26 26.70 -6.90
N THR A 134 5.83 27.90 -7.01
CA THR A 134 5.13 29.19 -6.94
C THR A 134 5.02 29.94 -8.26
N GLN A 135 5.53 29.41 -9.38
CA GLN A 135 5.33 30.02 -10.71
C GLN A 135 3.85 30.11 -11.12
N GLU A 136 2.99 29.41 -10.39
CA GLU A 136 1.57 29.19 -10.65
C GLU A 136 0.65 30.04 -9.74
N ILE A 137 1.19 31.01 -8.99
CA ILE A 137 0.41 31.93 -8.13
C ILE A 137 -0.45 32.84 -9.00
N LEU A 138 -1.76 32.79 -8.79
CA LEU A 138 -2.73 33.59 -9.53
C LEU A 138 -2.78 35.02 -8.97
N THR A 139 -2.42 36.00 -9.79
CA THR A 139 -2.71 37.41 -9.49
C THR A 139 -4.19 37.68 -9.78
N ILE A 140 -4.97 37.92 -8.73
CA ILE A 140 -6.42 38.11 -8.84
C ILE A 140 -6.71 39.60 -9.10
N PRO A 141 -7.55 39.95 -10.10
CA PRO A 141 -8.02 41.33 -10.31
C PRO A 141 -8.81 41.85 -9.10
N GLU A 142 -8.83 43.17 -8.88
CA GLU A 142 -9.66 43.79 -7.83
C GLU A 142 -11.17 43.65 -8.10
N ASP A 143 -11.55 43.62 -9.38
CA ASP A 143 -12.94 43.44 -9.82
C ASP A 143 -13.47 42.04 -9.43
N PRO A 144 -14.50 41.93 -8.57
CA PRO A 144 -14.95 40.65 -8.02
C PRO A 144 -15.45 39.65 -9.07
N GLU A 145 -16.09 40.13 -10.14
CA GLU A 145 -16.65 39.25 -11.17
C GLU A 145 -15.53 38.67 -12.06
N LYS A 146 -14.59 39.51 -12.50
CA LYS A 146 -13.38 39.06 -13.21
C LYS A 146 -12.53 38.15 -12.33
N ALA A 147 -12.40 38.46 -11.04
CA ALA A 147 -11.72 37.63 -10.07
C ALA A 147 -12.34 36.23 -9.96
N ALA A 148 -13.67 36.15 -9.79
CA ALA A 148 -14.39 34.89 -9.71
C ALA A 148 -14.25 34.06 -11.01
N SER A 149 -14.44 34.71 -12.16
CA SER A 149 -14.29 34.07 -13.48
C SER A 149 -12.88 33.51 -13.69
N MET A 150 -11.85 34.31 -13.38
CA MET A 150 -10.45 33.89 -13.48
C MET A 150 -10.13 32.72 -12.54
N ARG A 151 -10.60 32.78 -11.28
CA ARG A 151 -10.44 31.70 -10.31
C ARG A 151 -11.12 30.41 -10.80
N SER A 152 -12.33 30.49 -11.35
CA SER A 152 -13.03 29.32 -11.90
C SER A 152 -12.25 28.68 -13.06
N ARG A 153 -11.73 29.47 -14.01
CA ARG A 153 -10.90 28.95 -15.10
C ARG A 153 -9.63 28.27 -14.58
N ARG A 154 -9.04 28.82 -13.52
CA ARG A 154 -7.86 28.23 -12.87
C ARG A 154 -8.17 26.90 -12.20
N LEU A 155 -9.31 26.80 -11.51
CA LEU A 155 -9.78 25.54 -10.91
C LEU A 155 -10.02 24.48 -11.99
N ASN A 156 -10.58 24.85 -13.15
CA ASN A 156 -10.71 23.92 -14.29
C ASN A 156 -9.35 23.43 -14.80
N ALA A 157 -8.33 24.31 -14.86
CA ALA A 157 -6.98 23.89 -15.23
C ALA A 157 -6.36 22.91 -14.21
N TYR A 158 -6.60 23.13 -12.91
CA TYR A 158 -6.20 22.19 -11.86
C TYR A 158 -6.92 20.84 -11.98
N ALA A 159 -8.25 20.86 -12.17
CA ALA A 159 -9.05 19.66 -12.38
C ALA A 159 -8.51 18.85 -13.57
N LYS A 160 -8.25 19.50 -14.72
CA LYS A 160 -7.66 18.84 -15.89
C LYS A 160 -6.30 18.20 -15.59
N LYS A 161 -5.43 18.86 -14.82
CA LYS A 161 -4.12 18.32 -14.42
C LYS A 161 -4.25 17.09 -13.51
N MET A 162 -5.19 17.14 -12.57
CA MET A 162 -5.53 16.02 -11.69
C MET A 162 -6.09 14.84 -12.48
N GLU A 163 -7.07 15.08 -13.34
CA GLU A 163 -7.69 14.04 -14.18
C GLU A 163 -6.68 13.39 -15.12
N THR A 164 -5.82 14.19 -15.77
CA THR A 164 -4.76 13.64 -16.62
C THR A 164 -3.86 12.68 -15.85
N SER A 165 -3.57 12.97 -14.58
CA SER A 165 -2.70 12.13 -13.76
C SER A 165 -3.42 10.89 -13.21
N ILE A 166 -4.66 11.06 -12.75
CA ILE A 166 -5.48 9.98 -12.18
C ILE A 166 -5.89 8.98 -13.27
N ASN A 167 -6.22 9.44 -14.47
CA ASN A 167 -6.69 8.58 -15.56
C ASN A 167 -5.58 7.69 -16.15
N LEU A 168 -4.31 7.98 -15.85
CA LEU A 168 -3.19 7.09 -16.21
C LEU A 168 -3.12 5.84 -15.33
N ILE A 169 -3.78 5.86 -14.17
CA ILE A 169 -3.74 4.74 -13.23
C ILE A 169 -4.78 3.71 -13.68
N PRO A 170 -4.36 2.46 -13.96
CA PRO A 170 -5.25 1.41 -14.42
C PRO A 170 -6.24 1.01 -13.32
N LYS A 171 -7.45 0.66 -13.73
CA LYS A 171 -8.57 0.27 -12.85
C LYS A 171 -9.05 -1.12 -13.25
N GLY A 172 -9.51 -1.93 -12.30
CA GLY A 172 -9.93 -3.31 -12.59
C GLY A 172 -11.12 -3.40 -13.56
N THR A 173 -11.90 -2.33 -13.67
CA THR A 173 -13.01 -2.17 -14.63
C THR A 173 -12.58 -1.60 -15.99
N ASP A 174 -11.29 -1.34 -16.23
CA ASP A 174 -10.86 -0.88 -17.54
C ASP A 174 -11.02 -2.03 -18.55
N PRO A 175 -11.63 -1.81 -19.74
CA PRO A 175 -11.99 -2.91 -20.66
C PRO A 175 -10.83 -3.81 -21.08
N GLN A 176 -9.62 -3.25 -21.17
CA GLN A 176 -8.42 -4.01 -21.47
C GLN A 176 -8.07 -4.99 -20.34
N LEU A 177 -8.18 -4.55 -19.08
CA LEU A 177 -7.90 -5.40 -17.92
C LEU A 177 -8.98 -6.45 -17.71
N GLU A 178 -10.25 -6.13 -17.99
CA GLU A 178 -11.32 -7.13 -17.98
C GLU A 178 -11.06 -8.24 -19.02
N LYS A 179 -10.60 -7.87 -20.21
CA LYS A 179 -10.21 -8.85 -21.24
C LYS A 179 -9.03 -9.71 -20.81
N GLU A 180 -7.98 -9.10 -20.25
CA GLU A 180 -6.82 -9.83 -19.72
C GLU A 180 -7.22 -10.78 -18.59
N PHE A 181 -8.12 -10.34 -17.70
CA PHE A 181 -8.69 -11.16 -16.64
C PHE A 181 -9.43 -12.37 -17.20
N GLN A 182 -10.26 -12.21 -18.24
CA GLN A 182 -10.96 -13.35 -18.86
C GLN A 182 -10.00 -14.36 -19.51
N ILE A 183 -8.96 -13.88 -20.22
CA ILE A 183 -7.93 -14.74 -20.80
C ILE A 183 -7.23 -15.55 -19.70
N MET A 184 -6.92 -14.90 -18.57
CA MET A 184 -6.27 -15.56 -17.45
C MET A 184 -7.20 -16.55 -16.75
N LYS A 185 -8.49 -16.21 -16.56
CA LYS A 185 -9.54 -17.13 -16.09
C LYS A 185 -9.59 -18.39 -16.96
N GLU A 186 -9.66 -18.26 -18.28
CA GLU A 186 -9.69 -19.42 -19.19
C GLU A 186 -8.45 -20.31 -19.04
N ARG A 187 -7.26 -19.69 -18.89
CA ARG A 187 -6.01 -20.42 -18.65
C ARG A 187 -6.04 -21.20 -17.33
N ILE A 188 -6.54 -20.59 -16.26
CA ILE A 188 -6.68 -21.21 -14.94
C ILE A 188 -7.68 -22.38 -14.99
N LEU A 189 -8.85 -22.17 -15.60
CA LEU A 189 -9.87 -23.21 -15.77
C LEU A 189 -9.31 -24.41 -16.56
N LYS A 190 -8.59 -24.15 -17.65
CA LYS A 190 -7.93 -25.20 -18.44
C LYS A 190 -6.89 -25.97 -17.62
N TYR A 191 -6.09 -25.28 -16.81
CA TYR A 191 -5.07 -25.91 -15.96
C TYR A 191 -5.70 -26.85 -14.93
N PHE A 192 -6.74 -26.40 -14.23
CA PHE A 192 -7.44 -27.19 -13.21
C PHE A 192 -8.50 -28.15 -13.78
N LYS A 193 -8.69 -28.18 -15.11
CA LYS A 193 -9.73 -28.97 -15.79
C LYS A 193 -11.13 -28.67 -15.24
N ALA A 194 -11.39 -27.39 -14.99
CA ALA A 194 -12.63 -26.88 -14.42
C ALA A 194 -13.50 -26.21 -15.49
N SER A 195 -14.80 -26.15 -15.22
CA SER A 195 -15.81 -25.51 -16.06
C SER A 195 -16.00 -24.04 -15.67
N GLU A 196 -16.72 -23.29 -16.51
CA GLU A 196 -17.10 -21.92 -16.16
C GLU A 196 -18.03 -21.86 -14.94
N HIS A 197 -18.86 -22.88 -14.71
CA HIS A 197 -19.70 -22.96 -13.52
C HIS A 197 -18.85 -23.04 -12.24
N ASP A 198 -17.75 -23.82 -12.28
CA ASP A 198 -16.84 -23.96 -11.15
C ASP A 198 -16.17 -22.64 -10.77
N TRP A 199 -15.93 -21.76 -11.74
CA TRP A 199 -15.33 -20.45 -11.48
C TRP A 199 -16.13 -19.61 -10.48
N TYR A 200 -17.46 -19.65 -10.59
CA TYR A 200 -18.38 -18.88 -9.74
C TYR A 200 -18.73 -19.60 -8.43
N ASP A 201 -18.28 -20.85 -8.23
CA ASP A 201 -18.39 -21.53 -6.95
C ASP A 201 -17.21 -21.14 -6.04
N TYR A 202 -17.53 -20.43 -4.96
CA TYR A 202 -16.51 -20.03 -4.00
C TYR A 202 -15.84 -21.22 -3.29
N HIS A 203 -16.49 -22.38 -3.18
CA HIS A 203 -15.86 -23.59 -2.64
C HIS A 203 -14.80 -24.13 -3.58
N TRP A 204 -15.05 -24.10 -4.90
CA TRP A 204 -14.04 -24.46 -5.90
C TRP A 204 -12.83 -23.54 -5.82
N GLN A 205 -13.07 -22.22 -5.70
CA GLN A 205 -12.00 -21.23 -5.54
C GLN A 205 -11.16 -21.49 -4.28
N MET A 206 -11.80 -21.81 -3.14
CA MET A 206 -11.09 -22.15 -1.90
C MET A 206 -10.32 -23.48 -2.00
N LYS A 207 -10.86 -24.48 -2.72
CA LYS A 207 -10.21 -25.77 -2.92
C LYS A 207 -8.96 -25.68 -3.81
N HIS A 208 -8.93 -24.71 -4.72
CA HIS A 208 -7.84 -24.53 -5.69
C HIS A 208 -6.98 -23.30 -5.39
N ILE A 209 -6.88 -22.91 -4.11
CA ILE A 209 -5.91 -21.91 -3.67
C ILE A 209 -4.52 -22.35 -4.14
N ILE A 210 -3.82 -21.42 -4.81
CA ILE A 210 -2.49 -21.62 -5.36
C ILE A 210 -1.47 -21.31 -4.27
N SER A 211 -0.64 -22.30 -3.92
CA SER A 211 0.32 -22.22 -2.81
C SER A 211 1.67 -22.89 -3.11
N ASP A 212 1.95 -23.22 -4.37
CA ASP A 212 3.20 -23.87 -4.80
C ASP A 212 3.81 -23.20 -6.05
N LEU A 213 5.14 -23.23 -6.14
CA LEU A 213 5.89 -22.61 -7.24
C LEU A 213 5.54 -23.25 -8.59
N LYS A 214 5.28 -24.56 -8.61
CA LYS A 214 5.00 -25.31 -9.84
C LYS A 214 3.73 -24.83 -10.52
N THR A 215 2.64 -24.61 -9.77
CA THR A 215 1.39 -24.09 -10.32
C THR A 215 1.54 -22.64 -10.78
N VAL A 216 2.24 -21.79 -10.02
CA VAL A 216 2.52 -20.41 -10.44
C VAL A 216 3.29 -20.36 -11.77
N LYS A 217 4.38 -21.13 -11.89
CA LYS A 217 5.19 -21.19 -13.14
C LYS A 217 4.43 -21.76 -14.34
N ALA A 218 3.44 -22.63 -14.10
CA ALA A 218 2.61 -23.16 -15.19
C ALA A 218 1.64 -22.10 -15.74
N LEU A 219 1.21 -21.16 -14.89
CA LEU A 219 0.19 -20.18 -15.23
C LEU A 219 0.74 -18.82 -15.66
N VAL A 220 1.91 -18.39 -15.19
CA VAL A 220 2.52 -17.10 -15.58
C VAL A 220 4.03 -17.22 -15.74
N LYS A 221 4.63 -16.33 -16.53
CA LYS A 221 6.08 -16.09 -16.46
C LYS A 221 6.41 -15.36 -15.15
N LEU A 222 7.56 -15.67 -14.57
CA LEU A 222 8.08 -15.04 -13.37
C LEU A 222 9.35 -14.27 -13.70
N SER A 223 9.59 -13.17 -13.00
CA SER A 223 10.94 -12.59 -12.98
C SER A 223 11.90 -13.48 -12.17
N PRO A 224 13.22 -13.35 -12.35
CA PRO A 224 14.19 -14.06 -11.53
C PRO A 224 13.99 -13.82 -10.02
N GLU A 225 13.60 -12.60 -9.64
CA GLU A 225 13.37 -12.21 -8.25
C GLU A 225 12.12 -12.87 -7.65
N GLU A 226 11.02 -12.93 -8.41
CA GLU A 226 9.79 -13.61 -7.98
C GLU A 226 10.00 -15.12 -7.85
N GLU A 227 10.68 -15.74 -8.82
CA GLU A 227 10.99 -17.16 -8.77
C GLU A 227 11.90 -17.50 -7.58
N ASP A 228 12.89 -16.67 -7.29
CA ASP A 228 13.78 -16.86 -6.14
C ASP A 228 13.05 -16.68 -4.80
N GLY A 229 12.13 -15.71 -4.73
CA GLY A 229 11.28 -15.51 -3.55
C GLY A 229 10.35 -16.70 -3.27
N LEU A 230 9.69 -17.23 -4.29
CA LEU A 230 8.80 -18.39 -4.16
C LEU A 230 9.56 -19.68 -3.83
N ARG A 231 10.71 -19.92 -4.46
CA ARG A 231 11.59 -21.04 -4.09
C ARG A 231 12.05 -20.93 -2.64
N SER A 232 12.46 -19.74 -2.21
CA SER A 232 12.84 -19.50 -0.81
C SER A 232 11.67 -19.73 0.16
N ALA A 233 10.44 -19.41 -0.27
CA ALA A 233 9.24 -19.69 0.52
C ALA A 233 9.00 -21.20 0.70
N GLU A 234 9.11 -22.00 -0.36
CA GLU A 234 9.05 -23.47 -0.27
C GLU A 234 10.16 -24.05 0.62
N GLU A 235 11.42 -23.67 0.39
CA GLU A 235 12.58 -24.17 1.16
C GLU A 235 12.48 -23.89 2.67
N ARG A 236 11.86 -22.77 3.03
CA ARG A 236 11.78 -22.27 4.41
C ARG A 236 10.40 -22.46 5.05
N ASN A 237 9.48 -23.16 4.39
CA ASN A 237 8.09 -23.35 4.82
C ASN A 237 7.40 -22.03 5.19
N ILE A 238 7.57 -21.01 4.34
CA ILE A 238 6.87 -19.73 4.45
C ILE A 238 5.56 -19.84 3.65
N PRO A 239 4.39 -19.77 4.31
CA PRO A 239 3.13 -19.94 3.61
C PRO A 239 2.85 -18.74 2.70
N PHE A 240 2.43 -19.04 1.47
CA PHE A 240 1.78 -18.08 0.59
C PHE A 240 0.55 -18.76 -0.02
N GLN A 241 -0.49 -17.97 -0.26
CA GLN A 241 -1.77 -18.46 -0.76
C GLN A 241 -2.37 -17.39 -1.67
N ILE A 242 -2.83 -17.79 -2.85
CA ILE A 242 -3.47 -16.91 -3.83
C ILE A 242 -4.71 -17.61 -4.36
N THR A 243 -5.87 -16.97 -4.27
CA THR A 243 -7.09 -17.53 -4.86
C THR A 243 -6.98 -17.52 -6.39
N PRO A 244 -7.61 -18.48 -7.10
CA PRO A 244 -7.63 -18.44 -8.56
C PRO A 244 -8.21 -17.13 -9.10
N TYR A 245 -9.26 -16.59 -8.45
CA TYR A 245 -9.82 -15.28 -8.75
C TYR A 245 -8.80 -14.15 -8.70
N TYR A 246 -8.04 -14.00 -7.60
CA TYR A 246 -7.07 -12.91 -7.48
C TYR A 246 -5.89 -13.12 -8.45
N PHE A 247 -5.48 -14.38 -8.65
CA PHE A 247 -4.44 -14.76 -9.59
C PHE A 247 -4.80 -14.39 -11.05
N ALA A 248 -6.10 -14.31 -11.39
CA ALA A 248 -6.53 -13.88 -12.71
C ALA A 248 -6.22 -12.40 -13.03
N MET A 249 -5.83 -11.60 -12.04
CA MET A 249 -5.34 -10.23 -12.27
C MET A 249 -3.87 -10.18 -12.73
N PHE A 250 -3.18 -11.33 -12.82
CA PHE A 250 -1.79 -11.37 -13.23
C PHE A 250 -1.64 -11.35 -14.75
N SER A 251 -0.61 -10.65 -15.22
CA SER A 251 -0.16 -10.74 -16.60
C SER A 251 0.51 -12.12 -16.84
N PRO A 252 0.10 -12.85 -17.89
CA PRO A 252 0.69 -14.15 -18.24
C PRO A 252 2.14 -14.02 -18.73
N GLU A 253 2.51 -12.86 -19.26
CA GLU A 253 3.83 -12.60 -19.85
C GLU A 253 4.89 -12.18 -18.83
N GLY A 254 4.52 -12.11 -17.55
CA GLY A 254 5.40 -11.74 -16.45
C GLY A 254 5.08 -10.37 -15.88
N PRO A 255 5.89 -9.90 -14.90
CA PRO A 255 5.63 -8.65 -14.19
C PRO A 255 5.55 -7.46 -15.14
N SER A 256 4.53 -6.64 -14.95
CA SER A 256 4.30 -5.41 -15.69
C SER A 256 4.01 -4.26 -14.72
N GLU A 257 4.06 -3.03 -15.24
CA GLU A 257 3.70 -1.85 -14.42
C GLU A 257 2.25 -1.84 -13.95
N ILE A 258 1.36 -2.59 -14.63
CA ILE A 258 -0.06 -2.67 -14.35
C ILE A 258 -0.34 -3.63 -13.19
N ASP A 259 0.26 -4.82 -13.21
CA ASP A 259 0.02 -5.87 -12.22
C ASP A 259 1.07 -5.93 -11.10
N ARG A 260 2.11 -5.09 -11.13
CA ARG A 260 3.14 -5.01 -10.07
C ARG A 260 2.52 -4.89 -8.66
N ALA A 261 1.46 -4.11 -8.53
CA ALA A 261 0.83 -3.82 -7.26
C ALA A 261 0.02 -5.00 -6.74
N VAL A 262 -0.56 -5.84 -7.61
CA VAL A 262 -1.28 -7.06 -7.17
C VAL A 262 -0.30 -8.20 -6.89
N ARG A 263 0.75 -8.36 -7.70
CA ARG A 263 1.77 -9.40 -7.52
C ARG A 263 2.55 -9.24 -6.23
N ALA A 264 3.06 -8.02 -5.95
CA ALA A 264 3.89 -7.75 -4.79
C ALA A 264 3.17 -7.96 -3.44
N GLN A 265 1.83 -8.01 -3.45
CA GLN A 265 1.05 -8.27 -2.26
C GLN A 265 1.01 -9.74 -1.87
N VAL A 266 1.28 -10.66 -2.80
CA VAL A 266 1.08 -12.10 -2.59
C VAL A 266 2.29 -12.96 -2.96
N ILE A 267 3.22 -12.45 -3.78
CA ILE A 267 4.49 -13.11 -4.08
C ILE A 267 5.54 -12.66 -3.05
N PRO A 268 5.99 -13.52 -2.13
CA PRO A 268 7.01 -13.16 -1.15
C PRO A 268 8.36 -12.94 -1.83
N SER A 269 9.16 -11.99 -1.32
CA SER A 269 10.54 -11.82 -1.74
C SER A 269 11.47 -12.76 -0.96
N ARG A 270 12.65 -13.05 -1.51
CA ARG A 270 13.67 -13.84 -0.81
C ARG A 270 14.07 -13.21 0.53
N ASN A 271 14.32 -11.90 0.54
CA ASN A 271 14.67 -11.19 1.78
C ASN A 271 13.54 -11.30 2.82
N TYR A 272 12.27 -11.26 2.41
CA TYR A 272 11.16 -11.52 3.33
C TYR A 272 11.24 -12.93 3.92
N CYS A 273 11.39 -13.96 3.07
CA CYS A 273 11.47 -15.36 3.50
C CYS A 273 12.65 -15.62 4.44
N GLU A 274 13.84 -15.09 4.12
CA GLU A 274 15.05 -15.19 4.94
C GLU A 274 14.84 -14.53 6.30
N ARG A 275 14.36 -13.28 6.34
CA ARG A 275 14.14 -12.55 7.59
C ARG A 275 13.13 -13.23 8.49
N VAL A 276 12.01 -13.72 7.94
CA VAL A 276 11.01 -14.43 8.72
C VAL A 276 11.58 -15.75 9.27
N ALA A 277 12.32 -16.50 8.46
CA ALA A 277 12.94 -17.76 8.90
C ALA A 277 14.01 -17.53 9.98
N ASP A 278 14.90 -16.55 9.79
CA ASP A 278 15.94 -16.20 10.75
C ASP A 278 15.32 -15.75 12.08
N ASN A 279 14.28 -14.91 12.04
CA ASN A 279 13.58 -14.47 13.25
C ASN A 279 12.90 -15.63 13.97
N LYS A 280 12.29 -16.58 13.25
CA LYS A 280 11.73 -17.81 13.85
C LYS A 280 12.81 -18.65 14.52
N MET A 281 13.95 -18.84 13.86
CA MET A 281 15.08 -19.61 14.39
C MET A 281 15.68 -18.96 15.64
N LEU A 282 15.82 -17.63 15.64
CA LEU A 282 16.34 -16.84 16.76
C LEU A 282 15.29 -16.60 17.86
N GLN A 283 14.06 -17.07 17.69
CA GLN A 283 12.93 -16.83 18.59
C GLN A 283 12.69 -15.34 18.87
N VAL A 284 12.94 -14.50 17.87
CA VAL A 284 12.64 -13.06 17.93
C VAL A 284 11.12 -12.91 17.96
N ASP A 285 10.62 -12.09 18.88
CA ASP A 285 9.20 -11.78 18.92
C ASP A 285 8.80 -10.96 17.67
N MET A 286 7.97 -11.56 16.82
CA MET A 286 7.43 -10.94 15.61
C MET A 286 6.06 -10.31 15.84
N ASP A 287 5.59 -10.21 17.08
CA ASP A 287 4.40 -9.45 17.45
C ASP A 287 4.67 -7.94 17.39
N PHE A 288 4.80 -7.41 16.17
CA PHE A 288 5.14 -6.02 15.87
C PHE A 288 4.17 -5.00 16.50
N MET A 289 2.97 -5.44 16.88
CA MET A 289 1.93 -4.59 17.42
C MET A 289 1.63 -4.86 18.90
N GLY A 290 2.39 -5.74 19.56
CA GLY A 290 2.19 -6.10 20.96
C GLY A 290 0.81 -6.68 21.26
N GLU A 291 0.19 -7.39 20.31
CA GLU A 291 -1.09 -8.10 20.50
C GLU A 291 -1.08 -9.00 21.75
N LYS A 292 0.02 -9.71 22.04
CA LYS A 292 0.16 -10.57 23.22
C LYS A 292 -0.13 -9.84 24.52
N SER A 293 0.43 -8.63 24.68
CA SER A 293 0.22 -7.80 25.89
C SER A 293 -1.18 -7.19 25.99
N THR A 294 -1.96 -7.26 24.91
CA THR A 294 -3.32 -6.72 24.81
C THR A 294 -4.36 -7.82 24.61
N SER A 295 -4.00 -9.07 24.90
CA SER A 295 -4.84 -10.26 24.74
C SER A 295 -5.25 -10.82 26.10
N PRO A 296 -6.32 -10.31 26.74
CA PRO A 296 -6.71 -10.73 28.08
C PRO A 296 -7.07 -12.22 28.17
N ILE A 297 -7.61 -12.78 27.08
CA ILE A 297 -7.87 -14.21 26.89
C ILE A 297 -7.66 -14.58 25.41
N PRO A 298 -7.43 -15.87 25.07
CA PRO A 298 -7.29 -16.30 23.70
C PRO A 298 -8.46 -15.85 22.81
N GLY A 299 -8.14 -15.39 21.60
CA GLY A 299 -9.14 -14.94 20.62
C GLY A 299 -9.59 -13.48 20.80
N ILE A 300 -9.16 -12.78 21.86
CA ILE A 300 -9.46 -11.35 22.06
C ILE A 300 -8.18 -10.52 21.97
N THR A 301 -8.24 -9.40 21.25
CA THR A 301 -7.26 -8.31 21.39
C THR A 301 -8.01 -7.03 21.78
N ARG A 302 -7.72 -6.46 22.95
CA ARG A 302 -8.34 -5.23 23.46
C ARG A 302 -7.28 -4.16 23.70
N ARG A 303 -7.24 -3.18 22.80
CA ARG A 303 -6.35 -2.00 22.89
C ARG A 303 -7.06 -0.72 23.30
N TYR A 304 -8.36 -0.67 23.05
CA TYR A 304 -9.15 0.54 23.24
C TYR A 304 -10.20 0.32 24.34
N PRO A 305 -10.67 1.41 24.99
CA PRO A 305 -11.63 1.30 26.08
C PRO A 305 -12.91 0.55 25.70
N GLN A 306 -13.47 0.86 24.52
CA GLN A 306 -14.79 0.36 24.06
C GLN A 306 -14.74 -0.59 22.87
N ILE A 307 -13.57 -0.74 22.23
CA ILE A 307 -13.41 -1.51 20.99
C ILE A 307 -12.48 -2.69 21.26
N LEU A 308 -12.86 -3.87 20.79
CA LEU A 308 -11.98 -5.04 20.78
C LEU A 308 -12.04 -5.80 19.45
N ILE A 309 -11.05 -6.68 19.29
CA ILE A 309 -10.95 -7.63 18.19
C ILE A 309 -11.35 -9.01 18.70
N LEU A 310 -12.19 -9.71 17.94
CA LEU A 310 -12.45 -11.15 18.07
C LEU A 310 -11.80 -11.87 16.89
N LYS A 311 -10.95 -12.87 17.17
CA LYS A 311 -10.20 -13.66 16.16
C LYS A 311 -10.75 -15.09 16.05
N PRO A 312 -11.87 -15.34 15.33
CA PRO A 312 -12.42 -16.67 15.17
C PRO A 312 -11.67 -17.58 14.19
N ILE A 313 -10.66 -17.07 13.48
CA ILE A 313 -9.90 -17.80 12.46
C ILE A 313 -8.45 -17.30 12.39
N ASP A 314 -7.51 -18.20 12.11
CA ASP A 314 -6.07 -17.97 12.00
C ASP A 314 -5.52 -18.17 10.58
N THR A 315 -6.38 -18.11 9.55
CA THR A 315 -5.98 -18.20 8.14
C THR A 315 -6.83 -17.30 7.22
N CYS A 316 -6.32 -17.05 6.02
CA CYS A 316 -6.93 -16.25 4.96
C CYS A 316 -6.94 -17.05 3.65
N PRO A 317 -7.87 -16.84 2.70
CA PRO A 317 -7.83 -17.54 1.42
C PRO A 317 -6.68 -17.03 0.54
N GLN A 318 -6.15 -15.85 0.88
CA GLN A 318 -4.98 -15.23 0.31
C GLN A 318 -4.14 -14.63 1.43
N ILE A 319 -2.84 -14.91 1.44
CA ILE A 319 -1.92 -14.41 2.46
C ILE A 319 -1.16 -13.20 1.89
N CYS A 320 -1.38 -12.03 2.49
CA CYS A 320 -0.65 -10.82 2.13
C CYS A 320 0.78 -10.87 2.67
N VAL A 321 1.78 -10.54 1.84
CA VAL A 321 3.20 -10.44 2.24
C VAL A 321 3.39 -9.40 3.35
N TYR A 322 2.59 -8.33 3.35
CA TYR A 322 2.59 -7.26 4.36
C TYR A 322 1.68 -7.58 5.57
N CYS A 323 1.23 -8.82 5.75
CA CYS A 323 0.34 -9.15 6.85
C CYS A 323 0.99 -8.91 8.21
N GLN A 324 0.39 -8.04 9.02
CA GLN A 324 0.75 -7.79 10.42
C GLN A 324 0.82 -9.08 11.28
N ARG A 325 0.04 -10.10 10.92
CA ARG A 325 -0.07 -11.37 11.64
C ARG A 325 0.58 -12.52 10.89
N ASN A 326 1.53 -12.25 9.98
CA ASN A 326 2.26 -13.31 9.27
C ASN A 326 2.96 -14.34 10.19
N TRP A 327 3.16 -13.98 11.46
CA TRP A 327 3.71 -14.84 12.51
C TRP A 327 2.66 -15.72 13.22
N GLU A 328 1.37 -15.36 13.17
CA GLU A 328 0.24 -16.16 13.70
C GLU A 328 -0.48 -16.96 12.59
N ILE A 329 -0.50 -16.43 11.37
CA ILE A 329 -1.26 -17.01 10.26
C ILE A 329 -0.67 -18.35 9.85
N LYS A 330 -1.55 -19.33 9.71
CA LYS A 330 -1.24 -20.66 9.23
C LYS A 330 -1.75 -20.88 7.81
N SER A 331 -1.23 -21.91 7.17
CA SER A 331 -1.82 -22.45 5.94
C SER A 331 -3.29 -22.84 6.18
N VAL A 332 -4.09 -22.94 5.13
CA VAL A 332 -5.47 -23.46 5.24
C VAL A 332 -5.47 -24.86 5.88
N GLU A 333 -4.49 -25.68 5.53
CA GLU A 333 -4.32 -27.07 5.98
C GLU A 333 -4.04 -27.17 7.50
N ASP A 334 -3.33 -26.20 8.05
CA ASP A 334 -2.92 -26.17 9.47
C ASP A 334 -3.85 -25.28 10.34
N SER A 335 -4.87 -24.67 9.74
CA SER A 335 -5.77 -23.73 10.40
C SER A 335 -6.78 -24.42 11.32
N GLY A 336 -7.16 -23.74 12.40
CA GLY A 336 -8.15 -24.28 13.33
C GLY A 336 -8.21 -23.54 14.65
N VAL A 337 -9.35 -22.91 14.92
CA VAL A 337 -9.64 -22.29 16.22
C VAL A 337 -10.75 -23.08 16.92
N SER A 338 -10.50 -23.46 18.17
CA SER A 338 -11.48 -24.20 18.97
C SER A 338 -12.75 -23.37 19.16
N SER A 339 -13.91 -23.94 18.81
CA SER A 339 -15.21 -23.30 19.03
C SER A 339 -15.42 -22.91 20.51
N ASN A 340 -14.88 -23.71 21.43
CA ASN A 340 -14.97 -23.43 22.87
C ASN A 340 -14.23 -22.14 23.25
N LEU A 341 -13.05 -21.89 22.67
CA LEU A 341 -12.28 -20.66 22.93
C LEU A 341 -13.05 -19.43 22.44
N ILE A 342 -13.74 -19.52 21.29
CA ILE A 342 -14.54 -18.42 20.76
C ILE A 342 -15.79 -18.15 21.61
N TYR A 343 -16.44 -19.18 22.13
CA TYR A 343 -17.55 -18.98 23.06
C TYR A 343 -17.09 -18.39 24.41
N GLN A 344 -15.92 -18.80 24.91
CA GLN A 344 -15.31 -18.15 26.08
C GLN A 344 -15.00 -16.68 25.81
N ALA A 345 -14.47 -16.36 24.63
CA ALA A 345 -14.25 -14.98 24.20
C ALA A 345 -15.57 -14.17 24.19
N ILE A 346 -16.63 -14.69 23.57
CA ILE A 346 -17.92 -14.01 23.55
C ILE A 346 -18.52 -13.86 24.95
N ASN A 347 -18.34 -14.84 25.84
CA ASN A 347 -18.76 -14.71 27.24
C ASN A 347 -18.01 -13.60 27.97
N TRP A 348 -16.70 -13.51 27.77
CA TRP A 348 -15.92 -12.41 28.30
C TRP A 348 -16.42 -11.05 27.78
N ILE A 349 -16.80 -10.93 26.50
CA ILE A 349 -17.39 -9.69 25.95
C ILE A 349 -18.70 -9.35 26.68
N ARG A 350 -19.54 -10.34 26.96
CA ARG A 350 -20.81 -10.17 27.68
C ARG A 350 -20.61 -9.68 29.10
N ASP A 351 -19.58 -10.15 29.78
CA ASP A 351 -19.28 -9.73 31.16
C ASP A 351 -18.67 -8.31 31.21
N ASN A 352 -18.09 -7.84 30.10
CA ASN A 352 -17.45 -6.54 29.98
C ASN A 352 -18.38 -5.47 29.36
N LYS A 353 -19.23 -4.86 30.20
CA LYS A 353 -20.29 -3.90 29.78
C LYS A 353 -19.83 -2.64 29.05
N HIS A 354 -18.54 -2.31 29.08
CA HIS A 354 -17.99 -1.12 28.41
C HIS A 354 -17.59 -1.37 26.94
N ILE A 355 -17.73 -2.60 26.44
CA ILE A 355 -17.41 -2.93 25.04
C ILE A 355 -18.62 -2.66 24.15
N THR A 356 -18.58 -1.59 23.36
CA THR A 356 -19.67 -1.26 22.43
C THR A 356 -19.41 -1.73 21.01
N GLU A 357 -18.14 -2.00 20.66
CA GLU A 357 -17.75 -2.35 19.30
C GLU A 357 -16.85 -3.59 19.26
N VAL A 358 -17.24 -4.56 18.43
CA VAL A 358 -16.49 -5.81 18.21
C VAL A 358 -16.07 -5.91 16.75
N LEU A 359 -14.77 -5.95 16.49
CA LEU A 359 -14.21 -6.25 15.17
C LEU A 359 -13.94 -7.75 15.04
N VAL A 360 -14.76 -8.45 14.26
CA VAL A 360 -14.56 -9.85 13.91
C VAL A 360 -13.54 -9.91 12.76
N THR A 361 -12.36 -10.47 13.02
CA THR A 361 -11.24 -10.55 12.06
C THR A 361 -10.31 -11.73 12.41
N GLY A 362 -9.00 -11.55 12.47
CA GLY A 362 -8.00 -12.60 12.70
C GLY A 362 -7.20 -12.79 11.41
N GLY A 363 -7.42 -13.92 10.75
CA GLY A 363 -7.24 -14.04 9.30
C GLY A 363 -8.42 -13.41 8.56
N ASP A 364 -9.20 -14.21 7.83
CA ASP A 364 -10.42 -13.74 7.16
C ASP A 364 -11.69 -14.47 7.65
N PRO A 365 -12.57 -13.81 8.43
CA PRO A 365 -13.73 -14.45 9.05
C PRO A 365 -14.78 -14.91 8.04
N LEU A 366 -14.79 -14.39 6.81
CA LEU A 366 -15.72 -14.83 5.78
C LEU A 366 -15.30 -16.16 5.12
N MET A 367 -14.13 -16.72 5.45
CA MET A 367 -13.84 -18.13 5.15
C MET A 367 -14.67 -19.11 5.99
N LEU A 368 -15.19 -18.67 7.13
CA LEU A 368 -15.96 -19.54 8.01
C LEU A 368 -17.25 -19.99 7.30
N PRO A 369 -17.67 -21.25 7.50
CA PRO A 369 -18.97 -21.71 7.02
C PRO A 369 -20.10 -20.83 7.55
N ASN A 370 -21.10 -20.54 6.72
CA ASN A 370 -22.23 -19.67 7.08
C ASN A 370 -22.86 -20.06 8.43
N GLY A 371 -23.06 -21.35 8.69
CA GLY A 371 -23.64 -21.81 9.95
C GLY A 371 -22.82 -21.46 11.20
N TYR A 372 -21.48 -21.44 11.10
CA TYR A 372 -20.63 -21.07 12.23
C TYR A 372 -20.52 -19.55 12.38
N LEU A 373 -20.39 -18.82 11.26
CA LEU A 373 -20.43 -17.36 11.25
C LEU A 373 -21.74 -16.84 11.86
N LYS A 374 -22.88 -17.43 11.50
CA LYS A 374 -24.19 -17.11 12.10
C LYS A 374 -24.17 -17.29 13.61
N LYS A 375 -23.64 -18.40 14.14
CA LYS A 375 -23.57 -18.63 15.59
C LYS A 375 -22.76 -17.55 16.31
N ILE A 376 -21.63 -17.12 15.75
CA ILE A 376 -20.81 -16.06 16.32
C ILE A 376 -21.59 -14.74 16.33
N LEU A 377 -22.14 -14.34 15.19
CA LEU A 377 -22.84 -13.07 15.04
C LEU A 377 -24.13 -13.03 15.87
N SER A 378 -24.93 -14.10 15.91
CA SER A 378 -26.09 -14.23 16.80
C SER A 378 -25.72 -14.01 18.26
N LYS A 379 -24.65 -14.65 18.75
CA LYS A 379 -24.24 -14.52 20.16
C LYS A 379 -23.70 -13.15 20.50
N LEU A 380 -23.03 -12.47 19.56
CA LEU A 380 -22.64 -11.07 19.73
C LEU A 380 -23.87 -10.15 19.70
N ALA A 381 -24.83 -10.45 18.83
CA ALA A 381 -26.10 -9.76 18.70
C ALA A 381 -27.05 -9.95 19.90
N GLU A 382 -26.83 -10.95 20.74
CA GLU A 382 -27.54 -11.14 22.03
C GLU A 382 -26.99 -10.21 23.13
N ILE A 383 -25.85 -9.55 22.93
CA ILE A 383 -25.22 -8.69 23.93
C ILE A 383 -25.76 -7.26 23.75
N ASP A 384 -26.53 -6.78 24.73
CA ASP A 384 -27.24 -5.50 24.65
C ASP A 384 -26.30 -4.29 24.48
N HIS A 385 -25.15 -4.29 25.15
CA HIS A 385 -24.18 -3.19 25.07
C HIS A 385 -23.33 -3.22 23.80
N VAL A 386 -23.46 -4.21 22.92
CA VAL A 386 -22.74 -4.27 21.63
C VAL A 386 -23.57 -3.60 20.54
N GLU A 387 -23.19 -2.36 20.23
CA GLU A 387 -23.83 -1.47 19.27
C GLU A 387 -23.28 -1.64 17.85
N ARG A 388 -22.04 -2.11 17.70
CA ARG A 388 -21.42 -2.29 16.38
C ARG A 388 -20.62 -3.59 16.27
N ILE A 389 -20.88 -4.33 15.20
CA ILE A 389 -20.11 -5.49 14.78
C ILE A 389 -19.47 -5.18 13.43
N ARG A 390 -18.14 -5.03 13.42
CA ARG A 390 -17.39 -4.85 12.18
C ARG A 390 -16.84 -6.18 11.71
N ILE A 391 -16.94 -6.45 10.42
CA ILE A 391 -16.36 -7.64 9.79
C ILE A 391 -15.17 -7.19 8.95
N GLY A 392 -13.96 -7.41 9.47
CA GLY A 392 -12.73 -7.14 8.74
C GLY A 392 -12.42 -8.31 7.81
N THR A 393 -12.55 -8.10 6.50
CA THR A 393 -12.45 -9.18 5.49
C THR A 393 -11.92 -8.66 4.17
N ARG A 394 -11.03 -9.42 3.54
CA ARG A 394 -10.49 -9.13 2.21
C ARG A 394 -11.22 -9.92 1.11
N ILE A 395 -12.16 -10.80 1.49
CA ILE A 395 -12.95 -11.62 0.57
C ILE A 395 -13.56 -10.87 -0.63
N PRO A 396 -14.15 -9.66 -0.51
CA PRO A 396 -14.64 -8.94 -1.69
C PRO A 396 -13.58 -8.77 -2.78
N VAL A 397 -12.32 -8.60 -2.39
CA VAL A 397 -11.16 -8.43 -3.29
C VAL A 397 -10.62 -9.76 -3.77
N THR A 398 -10.53 -10.76 -2.89
CA THR A 398 -9.83 -12.02 -3.20
C THR A 398 -10.75 -13.12 -3.70
N LEU A 399 -12.03 -13.06 -3.36
CA LEU A 399 -13.03 -14.08 -3.69
C LEU A 399 -14.46 -13.49 -3.62
N PRO A 400 -14.83 -12.56 -4.53
CA PRO A 400 -16.12 -11.86 -4.47
C PRO A 400 -17.33 -12.80 -4.49
N TYR A 401 -17.21 -13.98 -5.11
CA TYR A 401 -18.28 -14.98 -5.18
C TYR A 401 -18.68 -15.58 -3.83
N ARG A 402 -17.88 -15.39 -2.78
CA ARG A 402 -18.27 -15.76 -1.40
C ARG A 402 -19.40 -14.87 -0.85
N ILE A 403 -19.59 -13.68 -1.44
CA ILE A 403 -20.68 -12.75 -1.12
C ILE A 403 -21.96 -13.20 -1.84
N THR A 404 -22.57 -14.26 -1.32
CA THR A 404 -23.81 -14.84 -1.86
C THR A 404 -25.06 -14.22 -1.22
N PRO A 405 -26.25 -14.36 -1.82
CA PRO A 405 -27.51 -13.93 -1.20
C PRO A 405 -27.72 -14.52 0.21
N GLU A 406 -27.30 -15.76 0.45
CA GLU A 406 -27.40 -16.42 1.75
C GLU A 406 -26.50 -15.77 2.79
N LEU A 407 -25.26 -15.40 2.42
CA LEU A 407 -24.38 -14.65 3.31
C LEU A 407 -24.96 -13.28 3.62
N ILE A 408 -25.46 -12.57 2.61
CA ILE A 408 -26.05 -11.24 2.80
C ILE A 408 -27.26 -11.30 3.73
N ALA A 409 -28.15 -12.29 3.56
CA ALA A 409 -29.30 -12.50 4.44
C ALA A 409 -28.86 -12.74 5.89
N LEU A 410 -27.83 -13.57 6.10
CA LEU A 410 -27.24 -13.83 7.41
C LEU A 410 -26.68 -12.55 8.04
N LEU A 411 -25.91 -11.75 7.31
CA LEU A 411 -25.34 -10.50 7.85
C LEU A 411 -26.44 -9.49 8.19
N LYS A 412 -27.43 -9.37 7.30
CA LYS A 412 -28.58 -8.48 7.46
C LYS A 412 -29.45 -8.82 8.68
N GLU A 413 -29.59 -10.10 9.02
CA GLU A 413 -30.32 -10.57 10.21
C GLU A 413 -29.82 -9.93 11.51
N HIS A 414 -28.54 -9.54 11.56
CA HIS A 414 -27.91 -8.96 12.74
C HIS A 414 -27.77 -7.44 12.68
N HIS A 415 -28.19 -6.81 11.58
CA HIS A 415 -28.18 -5.36 11.40
C HIS A 415 -29.56 -4.76 11.72
N GLU A 416 -29.62 -3.86 12.70
CA GLU A 416 -30.86 -3.25 13.18
C GLU A 416 -30.68 -1.72 13.27
N PHE A 417 -31.34 -0.97 12.37
CA PHE A 417 -31.23 0.49 12.35
C PHE A 417 -31.63 1.12 13.69
N GLY A 418 -30.81 2.04 14.19
CA GLY A 418 -31.04 2.70 15.48
C GLY A 418 -30.61 1.89 16.71
N LYS A 419 -30.14 0.64 16.54
CA LYS A 419 -29.70 -0.22 17.64
C LYS A 419 -28.36 -0.90 17.40
N ARG A 420 -28.17 -1.55 16.24
CA ARG A 420 -26.94 -2.29 15.95
C ARG A 420 -26.48 -2.16 14.51
N GLU A 421 -25.27 -1.65 14.32
CA GLU A 421 -24.61 -1.62 13.03
C GLU A 421 -23.83 -2.92 12.79
N VAL A 422 -24.08 -3.57 11.65
CA VAL A 422 -23.15 -4.55 11.07
C VAL A 422 -22.55 -3.89 9.83
N CYS A 423 -21.22 -3.81 9.77
CA CYS A 423 -20.53 -3.22 8.63
C CYS A 423 -19.32 -4.04 8.21
N VAL A 424 -18.94 -3.88 6.94
CA VAL A 424 -17.82 -4.61 6.33
C VAL A 424 -16.64 -3.65 6.18
N VAL A 425 -15.46 -4.10 6.59
CA VAL A 425 -14.21 -3.37 6.40
C VAL A 425 -13.33 -4.19 5.46
N THR A 426 -13.22 -3.73 4.22
CA THR A 426 -12.40 -4.33 3.16
C THR A 426 -10.99 -3.76 3.13
N HIS A 427 -10.15 -4.32 2.25
CA HIS A 427 -8.70 -4.12 2.22
C HIS A 427 -8.20 -4.11 0.76
N VAL A 428 -8.71 -3.13 0.00
CA VAL A 428 -8.29 -2.78 -1.35
C VAL A 428 -7.06 -1.90 -1.27
N GLU A 429 -6.02 -2.29 -2.00
CA GLU A 429 -4.70 -1.68 -2.02
C GLU A 429 -4.40 -0.94 -3.31
N HIS A 430 -5.04 -1.31 -4.43
CA HIS A 430 -4.80 -0.69 -5.73
C HIS A 430 -6.07 -0.67 -6.61
N PRO A 431 -6.28 0.34 -7.48
CA PRO A 431 -7.51 0.43 -8.28
C PRO A 431 -7.73 -0.75 -9.23
N THR A 432 -6.67 -1.48 -9.60
CA THR A 432 -6.76 -2.72 -10.41
C THR A 432 -7.51 -3.84 -9.71
N GLU A 433 -7.60 -3.82 -8.37
CA GLU A 433 -8.34 -4.80 -7.57
C GLU A 433 -9.86 -4.54 -7.57
N ILE A 434 -10.30 -3.37 -8.05
CA ILE A 434 -11.72 -3.01 -8.15
C ILE A 434 -12.24 -3.46 -9.51
N THR A 435 -12.65 -4.73 -9.58
CA THR A 435 -13.24 -5.37 -10.76
C THR A 435 -14.77 -5.25 -10.77
N ALA A 436 -15.41 -5.68 -11.87
CA ALA A 436 -16.86 -5.79 -11.94
C ALA A 436 -17.44 -6.73 -10.86
N ASP A 437 -16.81 -7.87 -10.62
CA ASP A 437 -17.25 -8.83 -9.59
C ASP A 437 -17.09 -8.27 -8.17
N PHE A 438 -16.01 -7.54 -7.90
CA PHE A 438 -15.84 -6.79 -6.65
C PHE A 438 -17.00 -5.81 -6.46
N ILE A 439 -17.28 -4.98 -7.48
CA ILE A 439 -18.36 -3.98 -7.42
C ILE A 439 -19.72 -4.66 -7.19
N GLN A 440 -19.96 -5.81 -7.83
CA GLN A 440 -21.18 -6.58 -7.61
C GLN A 440 -21.31 -7.04 -6.16
N SER A 441 -20.22 -7.54 -5.57
CA SER A 441 -20.21 -7.97 -4.16
C SER A 441 -20.47 -6.79 -3.21
N ILE A 442 -19.89 -5.61 -3.49
CA ILE A 442 -20.13 -4.39 -2.71
C ILE A 442 -21.57 -3.93 -2.86
N ARG A 443 -22.13 -3.95 -4.07
CA ARG A 443 -23.52 -3.59 -4.33
C ARG A 443 -24.47 -4.42 -3.47
N MET A 444 -24.28 -5.74 -3.40
CA MET A 444 -25.11 -6.62 -2.57
C MET A 444 -25.03 -6.27 -1.08
N ILE A 445 -23.85 -5.92 -0.57
CA ILE A 445 -23.67 -5.50 0.83
C ILE A 445 -24.38 -4.15 1.09
N ARG A 446 -24.23 -3.18 0.18
CA ARG A 446 -24.81 -1.84 0.29
C ARG A 446 -26.34 -1.86 0.18
N GLU A 447 -26.90 -2.65 -0.73
CA GLU A 447 -28.35 -2.84 -0.90
C GLU A 447 -28.99 -3.52 0.32
N ALA A 448 -28.22 -4.28 1.09
CA ALA A 448 -28.67 -4.82 2.38
C ALA A 448 -28.70 -3.78 3.52
N GLY A 449 -28.27 -2.54 3.26
CA GLY A 449 -28.25 -1.42 4.21
C GLY A 449 -26.94 -1.25 4.98
N MET A 450 -25.94 -2.11 4.75
CA MET A 450 -24.69 -2.10 5.51
C MET A 450 -23.67 -1.10 4.96
N SER A 451 -22.87 -0.52 5.86
CA SER A 451 -21.72 0.31 5.50
C SER A 451 -20.55 -0.57 5.02
N VAL A 452 -19.80 -0.06 4.02
CA VAL A 452 -18.56 -0.71 3.56
C VAL A 452 -17.43 0.31 3.64
N TYR A 453 -16.38 -0.05 4.37
CA TYR A 453 -15.18 0.77 4.57
C TYR A 453 -13.96 0.11 3.95
N ASN A 454 -12.93 0.88 3.60
CA ASN A 454 -11.64 0.36 3.13
C ASN A 454 -10.48 0.76 4.06
N GLN A 455 -9.63 -0.19 4.39
CA GLN A 455 -8.33 0.06 5.00
C GLN A 455 -7.23 -0.22 3.97
N GLN A 456 -6.49 0.82 3.59
CA GLN A 456 -5.32 0.69 2.71
C GLN A 456 -4.04 0.58 3.56
N VAL A 457 -3.04 -0.15 3.08
CA VAL A 457 -1.67 -0.18 3.61
C VAL A 457 -0.70 0.40 2.58
N PHE A 458 0.06 1.42 2.97
CA PHE A 458 1.09 1.96 2.07
C PHE A 458 2.29 1.02 1.94
N THR A 459 2.53 0.59 0.71
CA THR A 459 3.69 -0.17 0.28
C THR A 459 4.38 0.56 -0.86
N TYR A 460 5.65 0.24 -1.10
CA TYR A 460 6.38 0.77 -2.25
C TYR A 460 5.65 0.57 -3.59
N PHE A 461 4.85 -0.49 -3.72
CA PHE A 461 4.22 -0.88 -4.97
C PHE A 461 2.86 -0.23 -5.23
N ASN A 462 2.17 0.28 -4.20
CA ASN A 462 0.82 0.85 -4.32
C ASN A 462 0.69 2.33 -3.89
N SER A 463 1.81 2.97 -3.53
CA SER A 463 1.84 4.34 -3.03
C SER A 463 2.57 5.31 -3.97
N ARG A 464 2.58 5.06 -5.30
CA ARG A 464 3.15 6.04 -6.24
C ARG A 464 2.26 7.29 -6.28
N LYS A 465 2.84 8.39 -6.78
CA LYS A 465 2.16 9.69 -6.85
C LYS A 465 0.80 9.53 -7.54
N TYR A 466 -0.25 9.99 -6.85
CA TYR A 466 -1.66 9.93 -7.25
C TYR A 466 -2.35 8.57 -7.14
N GLU A 467 -1.69 7.45 -6.85
CA GLU A 467 -2.33 6.12 -6.75
C GLU A 467 -3.38 6.06 -5.65
N THR A 468 -3.04 6.48 -4.42
CA THR A 468 -4.02 6.58 -3.34
C THR A 468 -5.17 7.54 -3.67
N SER A 469 -4.90 8.64 -4.40
CA SER A 469 -5.95 9.58 -4.80
C SER A 469 -6.91 8.95 -5.82
N ALA A 470 -6.38 8.21 -6.79
CA ALA A 470 -7.17 7.45 -7.74
C ALA A 470 -7.97 6.36 -7.02
N LEU A 471 -7.34 5.56 -6.16
CA LEU A 471 -8.00 4.50 -5.40
C LEU A 471 -9.16 5.03 -4.58
N ARG A 472 -8.96 6.10 -3.81
CA ARG A 472 -10.04 6.71 -3.01
C ARG A 472 -11.22 7.17 -3.86
N ARG A 473 -10.95 7.71 -5.07
CA ARG A 473 -12.02 8.10 -6.01
C ARG A 473 -12.78 6.87 -6.52
N VAL A 474 -12.07 5.81 -6.93
CA VAL A 474 -12.70 4.58 -7.43
C VAL A 474 -13.50 3.88 -6.32
N LEU A 475 -12.94 3.72 -5.13
CA LEU A 475 -13.64 3.17 -3.95
C LEU A 475 -14.96 3.90 -3.69
N LYS A 476 -14.92 5.24 -3.64
CA LYS A 476 -16.10 6.02 -3.30
C LYS A 476 -17.23 5.84 -4.31
N VAL A 477 -16.91 5.82 -5.61
CA VAL A 477 -17.93 5.59 -6.66
C VAL A 477 -18.40 4.14 -6.69
N SER A 478 -17.59 3.19 -6.23
CA SER A 478 -17.96 1.77 -6.07
C SER A 478 -18.78 1.49 -4.79
N GLY A 479 -19.10 2.51 -3.98
CA GLY A 479 -19.89 2.35 -2.76
C GLY A 479 -19.07 1.96 -1.52
N VAL A 480 -17.74 2.14 -1.56
CA VAL A 480 -16.84 1.88 -0.43
C VAL A 480 -16.27 3.19 0.10
N ASP A 481 -16.36 3.40 1.41
CA ASP A 481 -15.84 4.57 2.08
C ASP A 481 -14.35 4.39 2.47
N PRO A 482 -13.42 5.21 1.96
CA PRO A 482 -12.04 5.14 2.39
C PRO A 482 -11.90 5.52 3.87
N TYR A 483 -11.41 4.60 4.71
CA TYR A 483 -11.39 4.76 6.16
C TYR A 483 -9.98 5.03 6.70
N TYR A 484 -9.04 4.10 6.50
CA TYR A 484 -7.62 4.29 6.83
C TYR A 484 -6.74 4.25 5.58
N SER A 485 -5.55 4.86 5.69
CA SER A 485 -4.50 4.90 4.68
C SER A 485 -3.14 4.61 5.30
#